data_AF-A0A6J0PDZ4-F1
#
_entry.id   AF-A0A6J0PDZ4-F1
#
_cell.length_a   1.000
_cell.length_b   1.000
_cell.length_c   1.000
_cell.angle_alpha   90.00
_cell.angle_beta   90.00
_cell.angle_gamma   90.00
#
_symmetry.space_group_name_H-M   'P 1'
#
loop_
_entity.id
_entity.type
_entity.pdbx_description
1 polymer ?
#
loop_
_entity_poly.entity_id
_entity_poly.type
_entity_poly.pdbx_seq_one_letter_code
_entity_poly.pdbx_strand_id
1 'polypeptide(L)'
;MQKMEQADSSRRSSKNQSTPTPVLAILAKDIGDLASKEKALFSPILKKWHPLAAGIAVATLHSCYGNELKQFISGVTELTPDTVQVLKAADKLEKALVHIAVEDSVDSDDGGKSLIREMPPYEAESAIANLVKTWIKTRVDRLKESFDRNLQQETVELQSC
;
A
#
# COMPACT_ATOMS: atom_id res chain seq x y z
N MET A 1 14.35 27.62 13.34
CA MET A 1 12.90 27.94 13.31
C MET A 1 12.31 27.93 11.90
N GLN A 2 12.98 28.51 10.89
CA GLN A 2 12.44 28.66 9.53
C GLN A 2 12.04 27.35 8.80
N LYS A 3 12.68 26.21 9.10
CA LYS A 3 12.34 24.90 8.51
C LYS A 3 11.05 24.28 9.06
N MET A 4 10.63 24.68 10.27
CA MET A 4 9.42 24.16 10.91
C MET A 4 8.16 24.83 10.35
N GLU A 5 8.27 26.13 10.06
CA GLU A 5 7.20 26.93 9.46
C GLU A 5 6.90 26.53 8.00
N GLN A 6 7.93 26.09 7.27
CA GLN A 6 7.78 25.60 5.88
C GLN A 6 7.06 24.23 5.83
N ALA A 7 7.25 23.38 6.84
CA ALA A 7 6.55 22.11 6.98
C ALA A 7 5.06 22.31 7.31
N ASP A 8 4.75 23.26 8.19
CA ASP A 8 3.37 23.58 8.58
C ASP A 8 2.61 24.34 7.48
N SER A 9 3.29 25.18 6.70
CA SER A 9 2.70 25.88 5.55
C SER A 9 2.45 24.92 4.38
N SER A 10 3.32 23.92 4.17
CA SER A 10 3.10 22.82 3.22
C SER A 10 1.89 21.96 3.61
N ARG A 11 1.73 21.65 4.91
CA ARG A 11 0.56 20.92 5.42
C ARG A 11 -0.76 21.68 5.26
N ARG A 12 -0.75 23.01 5.38
CA ARG A 12 -1.95 23.86 5.25
C ARG A 12 -2.35 24.16 3.80
N SER A 13 -1.41 24.24 2.88
CA SER A 13 -1.71 24.52 1.45
C SER A 13 -2.43 23.38 0.74
N SER A 14 -2.30 22.14 1.22
CA SER A 14 -2.97 20.96 0.64
C SER A 14 -4.46 20.87 0.97
N LYS A 15 -5.02 21.83 1.70
CA LYS A 15 -6.41 21.81 2.19
C LYS A 15 -7.45 22.28 1.16
N ASN A 16 -7.01 22.68 -0.03
CA ASN A 16 -7.90 23.06 -1.13
C ASN A 16 -8.03 21.90 -2.13
N GLN A 17 -9.15 21.17 -2.02
CA GLN A 17 -9.67 20.19 -2.99
C GLN A 17 -8.75 18.98 -3.29
N SER A 18 -8.57 18.12 -2.30
CA SER A 18 -8.24 16.71 -2.52
C SER A 18 -8.77 15.91 -1.33
N THR A 19 -9.27 14.69 -1.57
CA THR A 19 -9.52 13.76 -0.46
C THR A 19 -8.22 13.63 0.35
N PRO A 20 -8.24 13.72 1.68
CA PRO A 20 -7.03 13.59 2.49
C PRO A 20 -6.33 12.28 2.12
N THR A 21 -5.06 12.36 1.72
CA THR A 21 -4.30 11.15 1.35
C THR A 21 -4.29 10.19 2.55
N PRO A 22 -4.61 8.91 2.35
CA PRO A 22 -4.65 7.94 3.44
C PRO A 22 -3.31 7.90 4.18
N VAL A 23 -3.36 7.83 5.51
CA VAL A 23 -2.16 7.84 6.37
C VAL A 23 -1.18 6.74 5.98
N LEU A 24 -1.68 5.55 5.63
CA LEU A 24 -0.82 4.44 5.24
C LEU A 24 -0.13 4.67 3.87
N ALA A 25 -0.76 5.40 2.95
CA ALA A 25 -0.12 5.82 1.70
C ALA A 25 0.97 6.87 1.94
N ILE A 26 0.78 7.77 2.92
CA ILE A 26 1.81 8.72 3.36
C ILE A 26 2.97 7.96 3.99
N LEU A 27 2.69 7.02 4.88
CA LEU A 27 3.70 6.18 5.52
C LEU A 27 4.53 5.42 4.48
N ALA A 28 3.88 4.85 3.46
CA ALA A 28 4.58 4.14 2.40
C ALA A 28 5.61 5.03 1.69
N LYS A 29 5.21 6.28 1.37
CA LYS A 29 6.09 7.27 0.76
C LYS A 29 7.25 7.64 1.69
N ASP A 30 6.96 7.95 2.95
CA ASP A 30 7.97 8.37 3.92
C ASP A 30 9.01 7.28 4.18
N ILE A 31 8.59 6.01 4.20
CA ILE A 31 9.50 4.85 4.29
C ILE A 31 10.37 4.72 3.03
N GLY A 32 9.81 4.93 1.83
CA GLY A 32 10.59 4.93 0.59
C GLY A 32 11.65 6.05 0.56
N ASP A 33 11.27 7.24 1.03
CA ASP A 33 12.20 8.37 1.16
C ASP A 33 13.28 8.09 2.22
N LEU A 34 12.92 7.43 3.34
CA LEU A 34 13.86 7.01 4.38
C LEU A 34 14.84 5.95 3.85
N ALA A 35 14.37 4.93 3.14
CA ALA A 35 15.20 3.89 2.54
C ALA A 35 16.21 4.48 1.54
N SER A 36 15.76 5.45 0.73
CA SER A 36 16.62 6.15 -0.23
C SER A 36 17.71 6.95 0.47
N LYS A 37 17.38 7.63 1.58
CA LYS A 37 18.36 8.36 2.40
C LYS A 37 19.33 7.42 3.11
N GLU A 38 18.84 6.31 3.64
CA GLU A 38 19.67 5.28 4.27
C GLU A 38 20.73 4.76 3.31
N LYS A 39 20.30 4.29 2.13
CA LYS A 39 21.18 3.80 1.07
C LYS A 39 22.24 4.85 0.68
N ALA A 40 21.85 6.12 0.57
CA ALA A 40 22.73 7.18 0.07
C ALA A 40 23.72 7.69 1.13
N LEU A 41 23.31 7.78 2.40
CA LEU A 41 24.06 8.51 3.43
C LEU A 41 24.80 7.58 4.40
N PHE A 42 24.14 6.51 4.84
CA PHE A 42 24.64 5.70 5.95
C PHE A 42 25.22 4.38 5.46
N SER A 43 24.57 3.73 4.51
CA SER A 43 25.04 2.44 3.97
C SER A 43 26.49 2.47 3.45
N PRO A 44 27.01 3.51 2.76
CA PRO A 44 28.42 3.56 2.35
C PRO A 44 29.41 3.54 3.53
N ILE A 45 28.98 4.03 4.70
CA ILE A 45 29.78 4.03 5.93
C ILE A 45 29.65 2.66 6.61
N LEU A 46 28.42 2.14 6.72
CA LEU A 46 28.10 0.89 7.41
C LEU A 46 28.59 -0.35 6.66
N LYS A 47 28.83 -0.25 5.34
CA LYS A 47 29.42 -1.34 4.53
C LYS A 47 30.79 -1.82 5.00
N LYS A 48 31.51 -1.00 5.76
CA LYS A 48 32.77 -1.41 6.42
C LYS A 48 32.56 -2.46 7.51
N TRP A 49 31.33 -2.58 8.03
CA TRP A 49 30.95 -3.47 9.12
C TRP A 49 30.03 -4.60 8.67
N HIS A 50 29.13 -4.32 7.73
CA HIS A 50 28.24 -5.32 7.16
C HIS A 50 28.07 -5.11 5.64
N PRO A 51 28.41 -6.10 4.80
CA PRO A 51 28.40 -5.93 3.34
C PRO A 51 27.00 -5.59 2.77
N LEU A 52 25.95 -6.08 3.43
CA LEU A 52 24.54 -5.85 3.06
C LEU A 52 23.83 -4.80 3.94
N ALA A 53 24.52 -3.72 4.30
CA ALA A 53 23.96 -2.72 5.23
C ALA A 53 22.63 -2.10 4.74
N ALA A 54 22.55 -1.74 3.45
CA ALA A 54 21.31 -1.15 2.90
C ALA A 54 20.20 -2.21 2.85
N GLY A 55 20.56 -3.44 2.45
CA GLY A 55 19.68 -4.59 2.38
C GLY A 55 18.99 -4.89 3.71
N ILE A 56 19.76 -4.98 4.80
CA ILE A 56 19.22 -5.21 6.15
C ILE A 56 18.27 -4.07 6.57
N ALA A 57 18.65 -2.82 6.28
CA ALA A 57 17.81 -1.68 6.63
C ALA A 57 16.47 -1.73 5.88
N VAL A 58 16.48 -1.98 4.57
CA VAL A 58 15.23 -2.04 3.79
C VAL A 58 14.39 -3.27 4.10
N ALA A 59 14.99 -4.41 4.44
CA ALA A 59 14.27 -5.58 4.92
C ALA A 59 13.53 -5.29 6.25
N THR A 60 14.18 -4.53 7.15
CA THR A 60 13.57 -4.08 8.40
C THR A 60 12.41 -3.13 8.12
N LEU A 61 12.61 -2.12 7.28
CA LEU A 61 11.56 -1.16 6.90
C LEU A 61 10.38 -1.86 6.21
N HIS A 62 10.66 -2.85 5.37
CA HIS A 62 9.67 -3.67 4.70
C HIS A 62 8.81 -4.43 5.72
N SER A 63 9.43 -5.11 6.69
CA SER A 63 8.71 -5.82 7.75
C SER A 63 7.80 -4.87 8.56
N CYS A 64 8.31 -3.70 8.95
CA CYS A 64 7.53 -2.71 9.70
C CYS A 64 6.28 -2.25 8.93
N TYR A 65 6.43 -1.88 7.65
CA TYR A 65 5.28 -1.47 6.84
C TYR A 65 4.32 -2.63 6.56
N GLY A 66 4.86 -3.81 6.26
CA GLY A 66 4.07 -5.01 5.99
C GLY A 66 3.13 -5.38 7.14
N ASN A 67 3.56 -5.19 8.38
CA ASN A 67 2.70 -5.41 9.56
C ASN A 67 1.50 -4.46 9.61
N GLU A 68 1.73 -3.17 9.35
CA GLU A 68 0.66 -2.16 9.30
C GLU A 68 -0.29 -2.41 8.11
N LEU A 69 0.28 -2.76 6.94
CA LEU A 69 -0.50 -3.09 5.76
C LEU A 69 -1.39 -4.31 5.96
N LYS A 70 -0.88 -5.35 6.62
CA LYS A 70 -1.65 -6.55 6.92
C LYS A 70 -2.85 -6.24 7.82
N GLN A 71 -2.68 -5.40 8.83
CA GLN A 71 -3.77 -4.94 9.69
C GLN A 71 -4.78 -4.08 8.92
N PHE A 72 -4.31 -3.23 8.01
CA PHE A 72 -5.18 -2.46 7.13
C PHE A 72 -6.04 -3.37 6.25
N ILE A 73 -5.42 -4.31 5.53
CA ILE A 73 -6.11 -5.23 4.62
C ILE A 73 -7.16 -6.07 5.35
N SER A 74 -6.87 -6.56 6.56
CA SER A 74 -7.83 -7.35 7.33
C SER A 74 -9.06 -6.55 7.78
N GLY A 75 -8.94 -5.22 7.88
CA GLY A 75 -10.04 -4.31 8.25
C GLY A 75 -10.85 -3.78 7.06
N VAL A 76 -10.40 -3.96 5.82
CA VAL A 76 -11.10 -3.43 4.64
C VAL A 76 -12.19 -4.40 4.17
N THR A 77 -13.44 -3.91 4.13
CA THR A 77 -14.59 -4.66 3.62
C THR A 77 -15.05 -4.21 2.23
N GLU A 78 -14.69 -3.00 1.82
CA GLU A 78 -15.14 -2.39 0.57
C GLU A 78 -13.98 -1.81 -0.25
N LEU A 79 -14.14 -1.86 -1.58
CA LEU A 79 -13.24 -1.20 -2.49
C LEU A 79 -13.56 0.30 -2.54
N THR A 80 -12.74 1.11 -1.89
CA THR A 80 -12.81 2.58 -1.90
C THR A 80 -11.62 3.19 -2.64
N PRO A 81 -11.70 4.46 -3.10
CA PRO A 81 -10.54 5.16 -3.67
C PRO A 81 -9.33 5.18 -2.72
N ASP A 82 -9.57 5.36 -1.42
CA ASP A 82 -8.54 5.37 -0.38
C ASP A 82 -7.87 4.01 -0.26
N THR A 83 -8.65 2.92 -0.24
CA THR A 83 -8.13 1.55 -0.26
C THR A 83 -7.23 1.31 -1.47
N VAL A 84 -7.69 1.71 -2.66
CA VAL A 84 -6.90 1.56 -3.89
C VAL A 84 -5.61 2.38 -3.82
N GLN A 85 -5.67 3.59 -3.27
CA GLN A 85 -4.50 4.44 -3.12
C GLN A 85 -3.46 3.85 -2.16
N VAL A 86 -3.89 3.27 -1.03
CA VAL A 86 -3.02 2.57 -0.08
C VAL A 86 -2.36 1.37 -0.73
N LEU A 87 -3.12 0.51 -1.40
CA LEU A 87 -2.59 -0.70 -2.02
C LEU A 87 -1.61 -0.39 -3.17
N LYS A 88 -1.88 0.65 -3.97
CA LYS A 88 -0.93 1.13 -4.98
C LYS A 88 0.35 1.70 -4.37
N ALA A 89 0.25 2.43 -3.26
CA ALA A 89 1.41 2.96 -2.56
C ALA A 89 2.27 1.84 -1.96
N ALA A 90 1.62 0.80 -1.40
CA ALA A 90 2.27 -0.40 -0.89
C ALA A 90 3.07 -1.14 -1.99
N ASP A 91 2.44 -1.41 -3.13
CA ASP A 91 3.08 -2.05 -4.29
C ASP A 91 4.32 -1.26 -4.77
N LYS A 92 4.19 0.06 -4.88
CA LYS A 92 5.32 0.93 -5.25
C LYS A 92 6.44 0.89 -4.21
N LEU A 93 6.11 0.90 -2.92
CA LEU A 93 7.10 0.81 -1.86
C LEU A 93 7.84 -0.53 -1.91
N GLU A 94 7.12 -1.64 -2.00
CA GLU A 94 7.72 -2.99 -2.10
C GLU A 94 8.76 -3.05 -3.21
N LYS A 95 8.38 -2.65 -4.42
CA LYS A 95 9.27 -2.62 -5.58
C LYS A 95 10.53 -1.80 -5.33
N ALA A 96 10.39 -0.64 -4.67
CA ALA A 96 11.53 0.21 -4.32
C ALA A 96 12.46 -0.43 -3.28
N LEU A 97 11.92 -1.02 -2.22
CA LEU A 97 12.71 -1.67 -1.17
C LEU A 97 13.41 -2.93 -1.71
N VAL A 98 12.70 -3.76 -2.47
CA VAL A 98 13.26 -4.97 -3.11
C VAL A 98 14.37 -4.59 -4.07
N HIS A 99 14.20 -3.51 -4.86
CA HIS A 99 15.26 -3.04 -5.75
C HIS A 99 16.53 -2.68 -4.99
N ILE A 100 16.42 -1.93 -3.88
CA ILE A 100 17.56 -1.59 -3.03
C ILE A 100 18.21 -2.86 -2.45
N ALA A 101 17.42 -3.82 -1.99
CA ALA A 101 17.92 -5.08 -1.46
C ALA A 101 18.71 -5.88 -2.52
N VAL A 102 18.18 -6.00 -3.73
CA VAL A 102 18.85 -6.67 -4.86
C VAL A 102 20.16 -5.98 -5.20
N GLU A 103 20.15 -4.65 -5.36
CA GLU A 103 21.36 -3.87 -5.65
C GLU A 103 22.43 -4.02 -4.58
N ASP A 104 22.03 -4.10 -3.30
CA ASP A 104 23.00 -4.24 -2.20
C ASP A 104 23.64 -5.64 -2.14
N SER A 105 22.96 -6.64 -2.72
CA SER A 105 23.37 -8.04 -2.70
C SER A 105 24.08 -8.55 -3.96
N VAL A 106 24.35 -7.69 -4.95
CA VAL A 106 24.93 -8.11 -6.24
C VAL A 106 26.26 -8.85 -6.10
N ASP A 107 27.06 -8.50 -5.09
CA ASP A 107 28.37 -9.10 -4.82
C ASP A 107 28.33 -10.17 -3.71
N SER A 108 27.14 -10.59 -3.27
CA SER A 108 26.99 -11.61 -2.22
C SER A 108 27.07 -13.03 -2.77
N ASP A 109 27.63 -13.94 -1.99
CA ASP A 109 27.82 -15.35 -2.37
C ASP A 109 26.50 -16.07 -2.72
N ASP A 110 25.39 -15.68 -2.07
CA ASP A 110 24.07 -16.24 -2.32
C ASP A 110 23.24 -15.44 -3.33
N GLY A 111 23.79 -14.35 -3.88
CA GLY A 111 23.10 -13.43 -4.79
C GLY A 111 21.87 -12.78 -4.17
N GLY A 112 21.85 -12.57 -2.85
CA GLY A 112 20.76 -11.92 -2.13
C GLY A 112 19.60 -12.84 -1.77
N LYS A 113 19.68 -14.14 -2.03
CA LYS A 113 18.58 -15.09 -1.79
C LYS A 113 18.11 -15.10 -0.34
N SER A 114 19.03 -15.10 0.62
CA SER A 114 18.71 -15.07 2.04
C SER A 114 18.00 -13.78 2.40
N LEU A 115 18.48 -12.63 1.89
CA LEU A 115 17.89 -11.33 2.15
C LEU A 115 16.47 -11.21 1.59
N ILE A 116 16.26 -11.60 0.34
CA ILE A 116 14.94 -11.52 -0.32
C ILE A 116 13.91 -12.42 0.37
N ARG A 117 14.34 -13.54 0.96
CA ARG A 117 13.43 -14.40 1.74
C ARG A 117 12.84 -13.70 2.97
N GLU A 118 13.56 -12.72 3.53
CA GLU A 118 13.07 -11.90 4.65
C GLU A 118 12.12 -10.77 4.20
N MET A 119 11.90 -10.63 2.88
CA MET A 119 11.00 -9.64 2.28
C MET A 119 9.87 -10.33 1.48
N PRO A 120 8.97 -11.07 2.16
CA PRO A 120 7.85 -11.71 1.48
C PRO A 120 6.91 -10.66 0.87
N PRO A 121 6.32 -10.90 -0.31
CA PRO A 121 5.48 -9.91 -0.95
C PRO A 121 4.29 -9.50 -0.07
N TYR A 122 3.93 -8.23 -0.13
CA TYR A 122 2.77 -7.60 0.51
C TYR A 122 1.44 -8.07 -0.06
N GLU A 123 1.44 -8.74 -1.22
CA GLU A 123 0.24 -9.24 -1.91
C GLU A 123 -0.76 -8.12 -2.26
N ALA A 124 -0.29 -6.87 -2.42
CA ALA A 124 -1.16 -5.72 -2.65
C ALA A 124 -2.04 -5.86 -3.90
N GLU A 125 -1.50 -6.38 -5.02
CA GLU A 125 -2.26 -6.64 -6.25
C GLU A 125 -3.33 -7.72 -6.06
N SER A 126 -3.01 -8.79 -5.33
CA SER A 126 -3.96 -9.86 -4.98
C SER A 126 -5.08 -9.32 -4.09
N ALA A 127 -4.75 -8.49 -3.11
CA ALA A 127 -5.73 -7.82 -2.26
C ALA A 127 -6.67 -6.93 -3.08
N ILE A 128 -6.14 -6.13 -4.03
CA ILE A 128 -6.96 -5.34 -4.96
C ILE A 128 -7.89 -6.25 -5.76
N ALA A 129 -7.37 -7.33 -6.35
CA ALA A 129 -8.16 -8.24 -7.18
C ALA A 129 -9.31 -8.88 -6.39
N ASN A 130 -9.06 -9.31 -5.14
CA ASN A 130 -10.07 -9.88 -4.26
C ASN A 130 -11.14 -8.86 -3.84
N LEU A 131 -10.73 -7.61 -3.56
CA LEU A 131 -11.66 -6.53 -3.25
C LEU A 131 -12.53 -6.17 -4.47
N VAL A 132 -11.95 -6.10 -5.67
CA VAL A 132 -12.69 -5.88 -6.92
C VAL A 132 -13.72 -6.99 -7.14
N LYS A 133 -13.32 -8.26 -6.98
CA LYS A 133 -14.23 -9.41 -7.13
C LYS A 133 -15.40 -9.33 -6.15
N THR A 134 -15.13 -9.00 -4.90
CA THR A 134 -16.14 -8.86 -3.84
C THR A 134 -17.08 -7.69 -4.10
N TRP A 135 -16.53 -6.56 -4.56
CA TRP A 135 -17.30 -5.37 -4.92
C TRP A 135 -18.24 -5.64 -6.11
N ILE A 136 -17.76 -6.29 -7.17
CA ILE A 136 -18.59 -6.68 -8.33
C ILE A 136 -19.73 -7.57 -7.88
N LYS A 137 -19.44 -8.61 -7.09
CA LYS A 137 -20.45 -9.53 -6.56
C LYS A 137 -21.54 -8.77 -5.79
N THR A 138 -21.14 -7.91 -4.85
CA THR A 138 -22.05 -7.09 -4.05
C THR A 138 -22.95 -6.19 -4.92
N ARG A 139 -22.38 -5.59 -5.98
CA ARG A 139 -23.14 -4.75 -6.91
C ARG A 139 -24.13 -5.56 -7.74
N VAL A 140 -23.75 -6.75 -8.21
CA VAL A 140 -24.63 -7.66 -8.96
C VAL A 140 -25.78 -8.14 -8.08
N ASP A 141 -25.49 -8.58 -6.86
CA ASP A 141 -26.52 -9.08 -5.92
C ASP A 141 -27.56 -7.98 -5.61
N ARG A 142 -27.10 -6.74 -5.34
CA ARG A 142 -27.99 -5.59 -5.11
C ARG A 142 -28.87 -5.24 -6.32
N LEU A 143 -28.32 -5.35 -7.54
CA LEU A 143 -29.07 -5.10 -8.77
C LEU A 143 -30.16 -6.17 -8.95
N LYS A 144 -29.83 -7.44 -8.72
CA LYS A 144 -30.78 -8.55 -8.78
C LYS A 144 -31.93 -8.35 -7.81
N GLU A 145 -31.64 -8.05 -6.55
CA GLU A 145 -32.68 -7.79 -5.54
C GLU A 145 -33.57 -6.59 -5.91
N SER A 146 -33.00 -5.56 -6.54
CA SER A 146 -33.77 -4.38 -6.97
C SER A 146 -34.70 -4.73 -8.14
N PHE A 147 -34.24 -5.57 -9.06
CA PHE A 147 -35.05 -6.08 -10.15
C PHE A 147 -36.20 -6.97 -9.66
N ASP A 148 -35.89 -7.90 -8.74
CA ASP A 148 -36.89 -8.79 -8.14
C ASP A 148 -37.99 -8.00 -7.40
N ARG A 149 -37.62 -6.94 -6.67
CA ARG A 149 -38.59 -6.03 -6.02
C ARG A 149 -39.48 -5.29 -7.02
N ASN A 150 -38.91 -4.75 -8.11
CA ASN A 150 -39.67 -4.03 -9.12
C ASN A 150 -40.70 -4.96 -9.81
N LEU A 151 -40.29 -6.18 -10.16
CA LEU A 151 -41.19 -7.17 -10.77
C LEU A 151 -42.36 -7.56 -9.86
N GLN A 152 -42.09 -7.73 -8.56
CA GLN A 152 -43.16 -8.01 -7.59
C GLN A 152 -44.14 -6.85 -7.51
N GLN A 153 -43.65 -5.61 -7.52
CA GLN A 153 -44.50 -4.43 -7.46
C GLN A 153 -45.38 -4.27 -8.70
N GLU A 154 -44.82 -4.46 -9.91
CA GLU A 154 -45.60 -4.47 -11.16
C GLU A 154 -46.67 -5.57 -11.15
N THR A 155 -46.35 -6.76 -10.63
CA THR A 155 -47.31 -7.87 -10.53
C THR A 155 -48.47 -7.54 -9.60
N VAL A 156 -48.18 -6.93 -8.45
CA VAL A 156 -49.21 -6.51 -7.47
C VAL A 156 -50.09 -5.40 -8.03
N GLU A 157 -49.51 -4.43 -8.73
CA GLU A 157 -50.25 -3.34 -9.37
C GLU A 157 -51.20 -3.87 -10.45
N LEU A 158 -50.73 -4.78 -11.31
CA LEU A 158 -51.54 -5.42 -12.36
C LEU A 158 -52.68 -6.30 -11.81
N GLN A 159 -52.51 -6.92 -10.64
CA GLN A 159 -53.56 -7.71 -9.99
C GLN A 159 -54.59 -6.87 -9.23
N SER A 160 -54.32 -5.57 -9.03
CA SER A 160 -55.21 -4.64 -8.32
C SER A 160 -56.13 -3.81 -9.25
N CYS A 161 -55.90 -3.89 -10.57
CA CYS A 161 -56.71 -3.29 -11.63
C CYS A 161 -57.83 -4.24 -12.10
#